data_AF-A0A964TKM6-F1
#
_entry.id   AF-A0A964TKM6-F1
#
_cell.length_a   1.000
_cell.length_b   1.000
_cell.length_c   1.000
_cell.angle_alpha   90.00
_cell.angle_beta   90.00
_cell.angle_gamma   90.00
#
_symmetry.space_group_name_H-M   'P 1'
#
loop_
_entity.id
_entity.type
_entity.pdbx_description
1 polymer ?
#
loop_
_entity_poly.entity_id
_entity_poly.type
_entity_poly.pdbx_seq_one_letter_code
_entity_poly.pdbx_strand_id
1 'polypeptide(L)' 'MRAFRSFALIAALAGFSGPALAGGFAAPMVEGPVVLVEPDAPRSTWGVILPLALLGGLIALAVANSSNDDDDPDA' A
#
# COMPACT_ATOMS: atom_id res chain seq x y z
N MET A 1 -2.00 -20.79 20.69
CA MET A 1 -3.05 -20.26 19.76
C MET A 1 -2.81 -18.80 19.31
N ARG A 2 -1.78 -18.08 19.78
CA ARG A 2 -1.52 -16.68 19.39
C ARG A 2 -0.95 -16.53 17.95
N ALA A 3 -0.02 -17.40 17.55
CA ALA A 3 0.57 -17.37 16.21
C ALA A 3 -0.43 -17.61 15.06
N PHE A 4 -1.44 -18.46 15.29
CA PHE A 4 -2.48 -18.75 14.30
C PHE A 4 -3.37 -17.53 14.01
N ARG A 5 -3.56 -16.67 15.04
CA ARG A 5 -4.35 -15.44 14.94
C ARG A 5 -3.61 -14.35 14.16
N SER A 6 -2.28 -14.28 14.30
CA SER A 6 -1.42 -13.38 13.52
C SER A 6 -1.35 -13.78 12.04
N PHE A 7 -1.27 -15.09 11.76
CA PHE A 7 -1.22 -15.60 10.39
C PHE A 7 -2.53 -15.34 9.63
N ALA A 8 -3.67 -15.46 10.31
CA ALA A 8 -4.98 -15.15 9.76
C ALA A 8 -5.14 -13.66 9.38
N LEU A 9 -4.54 -12.75 10.16
CA LEU A 9 -4.60 -11.31 9.90
C LEU A 9 -3.76 -10.93 8.67
N ILE A 10 -2.58 -11.54 8.51
CA ILE A 10 -1.71 -11.37 7.33
C ILE A 10 -2.39 -11.92 6.06
N ALA A 11 -3.02 -13.10 6.15
CA ALA A 11 -3.75 -13.69 5.03
C ALA A 11 -4.98 -12.84 4.62
N ALA A 12 -5.67 -12.21 5.58
CA ALA A 12 -6.78 -11.31 5.31
C ALA A 12 -6.32 -10.01 4.60
N LEU A 13 -5.15 -9.47 4.95
CA LEU A 13 -4.55 -8.32 4.26
C LEU A 13 -4.05 -8.66 2.86
N ALA A 14 -3.51 -9.87 2.66
CA ALA A 14 -3.04 -10.35 1.35
C ALA A 14 -4.19 -10.56 0.34
N GLY A 15 -5.43 -10.73 0.82
CA GLY A 15 -6.63 -10.86 -0.02
C GLY A 15 -7.16 -9.54 -0.58
N PHE A 16 -6.65 -8.39 -0.13
CA PHE A 16 -7.07 -7.06 -0.63
C PHE A 16 -6.14 -6.57 -1.74
N SER A 17 -5.85 -7.43 -2.74
CA SER A 17 -5.25 -7.01 -4.01
C SER A 17 -6.33 -6.77 -5.05
N GLY A 18 -7.32 -5.95 -4.71
CA GLY A 18 -8.21 -5.38 -5.72
C GLY A 18 -7.38 -4.52 -6.68
N PRO A 19 -7.69 -4.47 -7.99
CA PRO A 19 -7.07 -3.49 -8.86
C PRO A 19 -7.34 -2.12 -8.26
N ALA A 20 -6.27 -1.39 -7.93
CA ALA A 20 -6.36 0.03 -7.64
C ALA A 20 -6.77 0.73 -8.95
N LEU A 21 -8.07 0.74 -9.22
CA LEU A 21 -8.70 1.53 -10.27
C LEU A 21 -8.59 3.00 -9.85
N ALA A 22 -7.37 3.54 -9.92
CA ALA A 22 -7.12 4.97 -9.98
C ALA A 22 -7.68 5.43 -11.33
N GLY A 23 -8.99 5.70 -11.35
CA GLY A 23 -9.75 6.06 -12.53
C GLY A 23 -9.22 7.34 -13.17
N GLY A 24 -8.40 7.17 -14.20
CA GLY A 24 -8.10 8.18 -15.21
C GLY A 24 -8.62 7.70 -16.56
N PHE A 25 -9.93 7.45 -16.68
CA PHE A 25 -10.56 7.14 -17.97
C PHE A 25 -10.68 8.42 -18.79
N ALA A 26 -9.63 8.77 -19.53
CA ALA A 26 -9.73 9.75 -20.60
C ALA A 26 -10.45 9.10 -21.81
N ALA A 27 -11.48 9.78 -22.32
CA ALA A 27 -12.37 9.26 -23.37
C ALA A 27 -11.61 9.03 -24.71
N PRO A 28 -11.95 7.99 -25.47
CA PRO A 28 -11.32 7.75 -26.77
C PRO A 28 -11.81 8.77 -27.79
N MET A 29 -10.91 9.63 -28.26
CA MET A 29 -11.21 10.62 -29.30
C MET A 29 -10.72 10.11 -30.66
N VAL A 30 -11.65 9.98 -31.62
CA VAL A 30 -11.36 9.53 -32.99
C VAL A 30 -11.21 10.73 -33.93
N GLU A 31 -9.95 10.94 -34.31
CA GLU A 31 -9.31 11.38 -35.57
C GLU A 31 -9.68 12.69 -36.31
N GLY A 32 -8.63 13.48 -36.54
CA GLY A 32 -8.13 13.89 -37.86
C GLY A 32 -6.58 13.76 -37.87
N PRO A 33 -5.85 13.76 -39.02
CA PRO A 33 -4.41 13.55 -39.05
C PRO A 33 -3.67 14.78 -38.49
N VAL A 34 -3.58 14.84 -37.17
CA VAL A 34 -2.74 15.77 -36.42
C VAL A 34 -1.58 14.93 -35.93
N VAL A 35 -0.34 15.31 -36.29
CA VAL A 35 0.84 14.76 -35.63
C VAL A 35 0.83 15.34 -34.22
N LEU A 36 0.09 14.67 -33.33
CA LEU A 36 0.01 14.94 -31.92
C LEU A 36 1.29 14.37 -31.30
N VAL A 37 2.28 15.24 -31.07
CA VAL A 37 3.32 14.92 -30.10
C VAL A 37 2.65 15.05 -28.73
N GLU A 38 2.08 13.95 -28.25
CA GLU A 38 1.50 13.88 -26.92
C GLU A 38 2.60 14.17 -25.90
N PRO A 39 2.46 15.22 -25.06
CA PRO A 39 3.43 15.44 -23.98
C PRO A 39 3.41 14.24 -23.03
N ASP A 40 4.58 13.83 -22.55
CA ASP A 40 4.69 12.74 -21.57
C ASP A 40 3.71 12.97 -20.43
N ALA A 41 2.87 11.96 -20.16
CA ALA A 41 1.86 12.04 -19.13
C ALA A 41 2.51 12.39 -17.77
N PRO A 42 1.91 13.29 -16.97
CA PRO A 42 2.42 13.60 -15.64
C PRO A 42 2.54 12.35 -14.78
N ARG A 43 3.78 11.97 -14.44
CA ARG A 43 4.07 10.82 -13.58
C ARG A 43 3.95 11.22 -12.10
N SER A 44 3.21 10.43 -11.32
CA SER A 44 3.03 10.66 -9.88
C SER A 44 4.02 9.86 -9.05
N THR A 45 4.81 10.54 -8.22
CA THR A 45 5.73 9.90 -7.25
C THR A 45 4.99 9.30 -6.05
N TRP A 46 3.73 9.69 -5.83
CA TRP A 46 2.92 9.21 -4.70
C TRP A 46 2.63 7.71 -4.75
N GLY A 47 2.69 7.09 -5.94
CA GLY A 47 2.55 5.64 -6.07
C GLY A 47 3.64 4.83 -5.35
N VAL A 48 4.80 5.44 -5.08
CA VAL A 48 5.92 4.78 -4.37
C VAL A 48 6.08 5.33 -2.95
N ILE A 49 5.91 6.65 -2.78
CA ILE A 49 6.08 7.30 -1.47
C ILE A 49 5.05 6.79 -0.47
N LEU A 50 3.77 6.69 -0.88
CA LEU A 50 2.69 6.31 0.03
C LEU A 50 2.84 4.88 0.57
N PRO A 51 3.13 3.84 -0.27
CA PRO A 51 3.41 2.49 0.25
C PRO A 51 4.61 2.42 1.18
N LEU A 52 5.71 3.13 0.87
CA LEU A 52 6.90 3.13 1.72
C LEU A 52 6.66 3.80 3.07
N ALA A 53 5.93 4.92 3.09
CA ALA A 53 5.56 5.61 4.32
C ALA A 53 4.67 4.72 5.20
N LEU A 54 3.69 4.04 4.59
CA LEU A 54 2.81 3.11 5.31
C LEU A 54 3.59 1.92 5.89
N LEU A 55 4.50 1.32 5.11
CA LEU A 55 5.36 0.24 5.56
C LEU A 55 6.24 0.68 6.75
N GLY A 56 6.88 1.85 6.65
CA GLY A 56 7.68 2.41 7.73
C GLY A 56 6.87 2.65 9.01
N GLY A 57 5.64 3.18 8.87
CA GLY A 57 4.73 3.39 10.00
C GLY A 57 4.33 2.09 10.70
N LEU A 58 4.03 1.03 9.95
CA LEU A 58 3.70 -0.27 10.52
C LEU A 58 4.88 -0.92 11.26
N ILE A 59 6.09 -0.80 10.71
CA ILE A 59 7.32 -1.27 11.37
C ILE A 59 7.53 -0.51 12.68
N ALA A 60 7.43 0.82 12.66
CA ALA A 60 7.60 1.64 13.85
C ALA A 60 6.56 1.28 14.94
N LEU A 61 5.31 1.06 14.54
CA LEU A 61 4.24 0.63 15.44
C LEU A 61 4.53 -0.75 16.07
N ALA A 62 5.01 -1.70 15.26
CA ALA A 62 5.35 -3.04 15.73
C ALA A 62 6.51 -3.01 16.74
N VAL A 63 7.55 -2.21 16.46
CA VAL A 63 8.70 -2.02 17.36
C VAL A 63 8.25 -1.39 18.67
N ALA A 64 7.41 -0.34 18.62
CA ALA A 64 6.90 0.31 19.82
C ALA A 64 6.09 -0.63 20.72
N ASN A 65 5.34 -1.57 20.13
CA ASN A 65 4.50 -2.51 20.86
C ASN A 65 5.24 -3.76 21.37
N SER A 66 6.44 -4.07 20.85
CA SER A 66 7.21 -5.25 21.27
C SER A 66 7.94 -5.07 22.61
N SER A 67 8.09 -3.83 23.08
CA SER A 67 8.88 -3.49 24.27
C SER A 67 8.12 -3.61 25.61
N ASN A 68 6.88 -4.10 25.60
CA ASN A 68 5.98 -4.08 26.76
C ASN A 68 5.65 -5.48 27.32
N ASP A 69 6.39 -6.52 26.93
CA ASP A 69 6.09 -7.92 27.31
C ASP A 69 7.15 -8.57 28.22
N ASP A 70 8.09 -7.80 28.79
CA ASP A 70 9.24 -8.30 29.58
C ASP A 70 9.20 -8.01 31.11
N ASP A 71 8.04 -7.64 31.68
CA ASP A 71 7.87 -7.48 33.14
C ASP A 71 6.86 -8.50 33.70
N ASP A 72 7.25 -9.77 33.79
CA ASP A 72 6.59 -10.75 34.66
C ASP A 72 7.66 -11.60 35.40
N PRO A 73 8.30 -11.07 36.46
CA PRO A 73 9.08 -11.86 37.39
C PRO A 73 8.15 -12.40 38.50
N ASP A 74 7.74 -13.66 38.38
CA ASP A 74 7.24 -14.53 39.45
C ASP A 74 6.44 -13.86 40.61
N ALA A 75 5.10 -13.94 40.60
CA ALA A 75 4.26 -13.77 41.79
C ALA A 75 3.06 -14.74 41.81
#